data_AF-A0A938SIL8-F1
#
_entry.id   AF-A0A938SIL8-F1
#
_cell.length_a   1.000
_cell.length_b   1.000
_cell.length_c   1.000
_cell.angle_alpha   90.00
_cell.angle_beta   90.00
_cell.angle_gamma   90.00
#
_symmetry.space_group_name_H-M   'P 1'
#
loop_
_entity.id
_entity.type
_entity.pdbx_description
1 polymer ?
#
loop_
_entity_poly.entity_id
_entity_poly.type
_entity_poly.pdbx_seq_one_letter_code
_entity_poly.pdbx_strand_id
1 'polypeptide(L)'
;MARRFVPRDFTGLNNQTLVRACGLALAAQVWPELEPSAKWRDYARTICGLLEQVEDVPENAPNYNTFDLVGTFLLADLLNKRELLAKGGIKAMCRRFRDQVSPLGWIPPYGDSGSASNPFDPNWPMNSPWAPYVAAFERAAREYRDPTLRWAAARMAQSGQRHQPLGRRYGDISDLFYMGFAVDWADAGIAPQMPSASSEVLTRRDFRSAQALDKLILSPSRRPGAPFVLCDLYVRGAHGHVNQHGSINYFEHGDFPLLTVLGYNSRDPEHTNLVMMRPALDAFPHVEGIFAPGVWHEADLPTSRLPAFDLSRPHLRRISAVNMRVTAGRNGVVYWADDLRLTGPGRSPVVLDDFEEARGWRGIPGLSDDAPQGKHSLTWTLPPGVHFLEKGQFDQVIDCREYPSLKFKWKLSNNDETARPIILRVHSGDQSLDF
;
A
#
# COMPACT_ATOMS: atom_id res chain seq x y z
N MET A 1 -24.42 -21.72 -18.61
CA MET A 1 -23.60 -20.68 -19.29
C MET A 1 -22.51 -20.25 -18.32
N ALA A 2 -21.30 -20.79 -18.46
CA ALA A 2 -20.20 -20.47 -17.54
C ALA A 2 -19.83 -19.00 -17.71
N ARG A 3 -19.93 -18.20 -16.63
CA ARG A 3 -19.45 -16.81 -16.62
C ARG A 3 -17.96 -16.85 -16.99
N ARG A 4 -17.63 -16.34 -18.17
CA ARG A 4 -16.26 -16.12 -18.61
C ARG A 4 -15.63 -15.20 -17.56
N PHE A 5 -14.71 -15.72 -16.76
CA PHE A 5 -13.89 -14.89 -15.89
C PHE A 5 -13.15 -13.90 -16.79
N VAL A 6 -13.57 -12.64 -16.74
CA VAL A 6 -12.83 -11.52 -17.34
C VAL A 6 -11.98 -10.99 -16.19
N PRO A 7 -10.67 -11.29 -16.14
CA PRO A 7 -9.82 -10.71 -15.12
C PRO A 7 -9.88 -9.19 -15.28
N ARG A 8 -10.20 -8.43 -14.21
CA ARG A 8 -9.89 -6.98 -14.14
C ARG A 8 -8.43 -6.82 -14.57
N ASP A 9 -8.08 -5.83 -15.38
CA ASP A 9 -6.76 -5.67 -16.02
C ASP A 9 -5.57 -5.98 -15.08
N PHE A 10 -5.13 -7.25 -15.06
CA PHE A 10 -4.02 -7.77 -14.25
C PHE A 10 -2.71 -7.73 -15.05
N THR A 11 -2.52 -6.68 -15.84
CA THR A 11 -1.32 -6.47 -16.67
C THR A 11 -0.39 -5.44 -16.04
N GLY A 12 -0.83 -4.65 -15.06
CA GLY A 12 0.03 -3.73 -14.32
C GLY A 12 1.00 -4.48 -13.39
N LEU A 13 2.17 -3.89 -13.17
CA LEU A 13 3.13 -4.39 -12.19
C LEU A 13 2.60 -4.15 -10.75
N ASN A 14 2.47 -5.20 -9.96
CA ASN A 14 2.18 -5.18 -8.51
C ASN A 14 2.46 -6.57 -7.92
N ASN A 15 2.36 -6.70 -6.60
CA ASN A 15 2.60 -7.95 -5.88
C ASN A 15 1.75 -9.13 -6.37
N GLN A 16 0.47 -8.91 -6.67
CA GLN A 16 -0.41 -10.00 -7.11
C GLN A 16 -0.03 -10.50 -8.50
N THR A 17 0.28 -9.59 -9.43
CA THR A 17 0.66 -9.95 -10.80
C THR A 17 2.05 -10.57 -10.84
N LEU A 18 2.98 -10.09 -10.01
CA LEU A 18 4.34 -10.66 -9.89
C LEU A 18 4.33 -12.06 -9.28
N VAL A 19 3.63 -12.29 -8.16
CA VAL A 19 3.51 -13.63 -7.57
C VAL A 19 2.80 -14.59 -8.54
N ARG A 20 1.75 -14.12 -9.22
CA ARG A 20 1.08 -14.91 -10.26
C ARG A 20 2.02 -15.24 -11.41
N ALA A 21 2.83 -14.29 -11.88
CA ALA A 21 3.83 -14.53 -12.91
C ALA A 21 4.84 -15.60 -12.49
N CYS A 22 5.30 -15.59 -11.24
CA CYS A 22 6.17 -16.65 -10.71
C CYS A 22 5.49 -18.02 -10.77
N GLY A 23 4.25 -18.12 -10.27
CA GLY A 23 3.50 -19.38 -10.29
C GLY A 23 3.24 -19.90 -11.70
N LEU A 24 2.90 -19.01 -12.64
CA LEU A 24 2.65 -19.37 -14.04
C LEU A 24 3.94 -19.72 -14.79
N ALA A 25 5.07 -19.07 -14.50
CA ALA A 25 6.36 -19.45 -15.04
C ALA A 25 6.77 -20.85 -14.58
N LEU A 26 6.61 -21.15 -13.28
CA LEU A 26 6.88 -22.48 -12.73
C LEU A 26 5.95 -23.53 -13.33
N ALA A 27 4.64 -23.25 -13.42
CA ALA A 27 3.69 -24.18 -14.04
C ALA A 27 4.04 -24.48 -15.49
N ALA A 28 4.47 -23.47 -16.27
CA ALA A 28 4.90 -23.65 -17.65
C ALA A 28 6.23 -24.40 -17.80
N GLN A 29 7.06 -24.47 -16.75
CA GLN A 29 8.26 -25.32 -16.71
C GLN A 29 7.94 -26.77 -16.35
N VAL A 30 7.04 -26.97 -15.36
CA VAL A 30 6.67 -28.31 -14.86
C VAL A 30 5.76 -29.05 -15.84
N TRP A 31 4.84 -28.33 -16.50
CA TRP A 31 3.88 -28.88 -17.46
C TRP A 31 3.97 -28.18 -18.82
N PRO A 32 5.09 -28.36 -19.55
CA PRO A 32 5.31 -27.72 -20.85
C PRO A 32 4.32 -28.20 -21.95
N GLU A 33 3.76 -29.39 -21.81
CA GLU A 33 2.90 -30.06 -22.78
C GLU A 33 1.43 -29.63 -22.75
N LEU A 34 0.98 -28.98 -21.67
CA LEU A 34 -0.39 -28.53 -21.54
C LEU A 34 -0.67 -27.36 -22.51
N GLU A 35 -1.81 -27.38 -23.20
CA GLU A 35 -2.25 -26.30 -24.11
C GLU A 35 -2.07 -24.87 -23.53
N PRO A 36 -2.42 -24.59 -22.26
CA PRO A 36 -2.26 -23.25 -21.71
C PRO A 36 -0.80 -22.85 -21.38
N SER A 37 0.17 -23.76 -21.46
CA SER A 37 1.57 -23.52 -21.04
C SER A 37 2.22 -22.34 -21.75
N ALA A 38 1.96 -22.17 -23.05
CA ALA A 38 2.44 -21.02 -23.82
C ALA A 38 1.91 -19.69 -23.26
N LYS A 39 0.60 -19.62 -22.96
CA LYS A 39 -0.05 -18.43 -22.41
C LYS A 39 0.46 -18.08 -21.01
N TRP A 40 0.74 -19.09 -20.19
CA TRP A 40 1.33 -18.89 -18.86
C TRP A 40 2.73 -18.28 -18.95
N ARG A 41 3.56 -18.79 -19.87
CA ARG A 41 4.90 -18.25 -20.12
C ARG A 41 4.85 -16.82 -20.66
N ASP A 42 3.91 -16.51 -21.55
CA ASP A 42 3.75 -15.17 -22.11
C ASP A 42 3.30 -14.15 -21.06
N TYR A 43 2.40 -14.54 -20.15
CA TYR A 43 2.04 -13.71 -19.00
C TYR A 43 3.26 -13.40 -18.12
N ALA A 44 4.04 -14.43 -17.77
CA ALA A 44 5.23 -14.26 -16.95
C ALA A 44 6.28 -13.35 -17.61
N ARG A 45 6.50 -13.50 -18.92
CA ARG A 45 7.37 -12.63 -19.70
C ARG A 45 6.88 -11.19 -19.76
N THR A 46 5.57 -10.98 -19.84
CA THR A 46 4.98 -9.64 -19.83
C THR A 46 5.30 -8.92 -18.53
N ILE A 47 5.07 -9.56 -17.38
CA ILE A 47 5.37 -8.96 -16.07
C ILE A 47 6.88 -8.76 -15.87
N CYS A 48 7.70 -9.71 -16.33
CA CYS A 48 9.16 -9.56 -16.33
C CYS A 48 9.61 -8.36 -17.17
N GLY A 49 9.03 -8.14 -18.34
CA GLY A 49 9.31 -6.97 -19.18
C GLY A 49 8.96 -5.63 -18.51
N LEU A 50 7.88 -5.60 -17.71
CA LEU A 50 7.55 -4.41 -16.90
C LEU A 50 8.58 -4.16 -15.80
N LEU A 51 9.07 -5.23 -15.14
CA LEU A 51 10.19 -5.12 -14.20
C LEU A 51 11.48 -4.66 -14.88
N GLU A 52 11.79 -5.16 -16.08
CA GLU A 52 12.95 -4.71 -16.88
C GLU A 52 12.85 -3.23 -17.26
N GLN A 53 11.64 -2.73 -17.48
CA GLN A 53 11.40 -1.33 -17.82
C GLN A 53 11.53 -0.38 -16.62
N VAL A 54 10.92 -0.74 -15.49
CA VAL A 54 10.89 0.12 -14.29
C VAL A 54 12.18 -0.02 -13.48
N GLU A 55 12.72 -1.24 -13.42
CA GLU A 55 13.85 -1.65 -12.59
C GLU A 55 13.63 -1.38 -11.08
N ASP A 56 12.39 -1.47 -10.62
CA ASP A 56 11.94 -1.37 -9.23
C ASP A 56 10.51 -1.95 -9.15
N VAL A 57 9.99 -2.11 -7.94
CA VAL A 57 8.64 -2.60 -7.69
C VAL A 57 7.76 -1.44 -7.20
N PRO A 58 6.45 -1.40 -7.46
CA PRO A 58 5.61 -0.25 -7.13
C PRO A 58 5.00 -0.32 -5.73
N GLU A 59 5.26 -1.35 -4.95
CA GLU A 59 4.64 -1.56 -3.64
C GLU A 59 5.11 -0.55 -2.59
N ASN A 60 4.21 -0.18 -1.68
CA ASN A 60 4.47 0.77 -0.61
C ASN A 60 3.85 0.34 0.73
N ALA A 61 4.07 -0.91 1.06
CA ALA A 61 3.67 -1.49 2.34
C ALA A 61 4.63 -2.66 2.66
N PRO A 62 5.38 -2.62 3.78
CA PRO A 62 6.37 -3.62 4.15
C PRO A 62 5.93 -5.07 4.02
N ASN A 63 4.67 -5.37 4.36
CA ASN A 63 4.12 -6.71 4.30
C ASN A 63 3.88 -7.22 2.88
N TYR A 64 3.73 -6.32 1.91
CA TYR A 64 3.56 -6.66 0.51
C TYR A 64 4.87 -6.56 -0.28
N ASN A 65 5.77 -5.65 0.11
CA ASN A 65 7.11 -5.49 -0.47
C ASN A 65 7.92 -6.79 -0.46
N THR A 66 7.69 -7.65 0.52
CA THR A 66 8.33 -8.97 0.63
C THR A 66 8.03 -9.88 -0.54
N PHE A 67 6.77 -9.92 -0.99
CA PHE A 67 6.37 -10.72 -2.15
C PHE A 67 7.05 -10.22 -3.42
N ASP A 68 7.16 -8.90 -3.54
CA ASP A 68 7.80 -8.25 -4.66
C ASP A 68 9.31 -8.53 -4.73
N LEU A 69 10.00 -8.40 -3.60
CA LEU A 69 11.43 -8.63 -3.50
C LEU A 69 11.80 -10.08 -3.82
N VAL A 70 11.13 -11.05 -3.19
CA VAL A 70 11.39 -12.47 -3.44
C VAL A 70 10.95 -12.86 -4.85
N GLY A 71 9.77 -12.39 -5.29
CA GLY A 71 9.21 -12.64 -6.61
C GLY A 71 10.10 -12.14 -7.75
N THR A 72 10.79 -11.02 -7.57
CA THR A 72 11.75 -10.50 -8.56
C THR A 72 12.87 -11.50 -8.84
N PHE A 73 13.47 -12.08 -7.81
CA PHE A 73 14.53 -13.08 -7.97
C PHE A 73 14.01 -14.41 -8.52
N LEU A 74 12.87 -14.89 -8.01
CA LEU A 74 12.25 -16.12 -8.49
C LEU A 74 11.86 -16.02 -9.97
N LEU A 75 11.23 -14.94 -10.39
CA LEU A 75 10.82 -14.75 -11.78
C LEU A 75 12.03 -14.68 -12.71
N ALA A 76 13.11 -14.01 -12.28
CA ALA A 76 14.36 -13.96 -13.03
C ALA A 76 14.95 -15.38 -13.22
N ASP A 77 15.01 -16.19 -12.17
CA ASP A 77 15.51 -17.57 -12.25
C ASP A 77 14.60 -18.45 -13.14
N LEU A 78 13.28 -18.38 -12.94
CA LEU A 78 12.28 -19.16 -13.69
C LEU A 78 12.23 -18.82 -15.19
N LEU A 79 12.59 -17.59 -15.57
CA LEU A 79 12.64 -17.19 -16.98
C LEU A 79 14.06 -17.21 -17.57
N ASN A 80 15.06 -17.60 -16.77
CA ASN A 80 16.48 -17.49 -17.09
C ASN A 80 16.88 -16.07 -17.54
N LYS A 81 16.37 -15.08 -16.83
CA LYS A 81 16.48 -13.64 -17.09
C LYS A 81 17.49 -12.97 -16.15
N ARG A 82 18.73 -13.48 -16.16
CA ARG A 82 19.80 -12.96 -15.28
C ARG A 82 20.15 -11.50 -15.58
N GLU A 83 19.95 -11.05 -16.80
CA GLU A 83 20.17 -9.66 -17.22
C GLU A 83 19.26 -8.67 -16.47
N LEU A 84 18.08 -9.10 -16.00
CA LEU A 84 17.23 -8.29 -15.13
C LEU A 84 17.94 -7.98 -13.81
N LEU A 85 18.59 -8.98 -13.21
CA LEU A 85 19.27 -8.81 -11.92
C LEU A 85 20.52 -7.94 -12.04
N ALA A 86 21.15 -7.89 -13.22
CA ALA A 86 22.29 -7.03 -13.51
C ALA A 86 21.91 -5.54 -13.64
N LYS A 87 20.61 -5.21 -13.74
CA LYS A 87 20.16 -3.82 -13.85
C LYS A 87 20.47 -3.01 -12.60
N GLY A 88 20.96 -1.79 -12.82
CA GLY A 88 21.31 -0.87 -11.73
C GLY A 88 20.12 -0.51 -10.84
N GLY A 89 18.91 -0.41 -11.40
CA GLY A 89 17.70 -0.14 -10.62
C GLY A 89 17.34 -1.26 -9.64
N ILE A 90 17.44 -2.53 -10.04
CA ILE A 90 17.12 -3.66 -9.16
C ILE A 90 18.08 -3.70 -7.97
N LYS A 91 19.37 -3.45 -8.20
CA LYS A 91 20.35 -3.28 -7.12
C LYS A 91 20.01 -2.09 -6.21
N ALA A 92 19.61 -0.97 -6.79
CA ALA A 92 19.21 0.23 -6.03
C ALA A 92 17.96 -0.02 -5.19
N MET A 93 16.97 -0.75 -5.71
CA MET A 93 15.78 -1.19 -4.98
C MET A 93 16.16 -2.02 -3.74
N CYS A 94 17.03 -3.03 -3.88
CA CYS A 94 17.49 -3.82 -2.73
C CYS A 94 18.17 -2.95 -1.66
N ARG A 95 18.98 -1.97 -2.08
CA ARG A 95 19.64 -1.02 -1.16
C ARG A 95 18.64 -0.08 -0.48
N ARG A 96 17.66 0.43 -1.22
CA ARG A 96 16.55 1.22 -0.68
C ARG A 96 15.84 0.49 0.46
N PHE A 97 15.51 -0.80 0.28
CA PHE A 97 14.88 -1.58 1.35
C PHE A 97 15.84 -1.90 2.51
N ARG A 98 17.12 -2.16 2.24
CA ARG A 98 18.15 -2.29 3.29
C ARG A 98 18.21 -1.04 4.16
N ASP A 99 18.12 0.14 3.58
CA ASP A 99 18.23 1.41 4.31
C ASP A 99 17.01 1.69 5.19
N GLN A 100 15.89 1.01 4.95
CA GLN A 100 14.71 1.02 5.82
C GLN A 100 14.83 0.07 7.02
N VAL A 101 15.81 -0.85 7.03
CA VAL A 101 16.05 -1.74 8.17
C VAL A 101 16.61 -0.94 9.33
N SER A 102 15.85 -0.89 10.42
CA SER A 102 16.26 -0.21 11.64
C SER A 102 17.44 -0.93 12.32
N PRO A 103 18.23 -0.25 13.17
CA PRO A 103 19.23 -0.90 14.01
C PRO A 103 18.71 -2.10 14.83
N LEU A 104 17.44 -2.07 15.27
CA LEU A 104 16.77 -3.20 15.91
C LEU A 104 16.45 -4.37 14.95
N GLY A 105 16.61 -4.19 13.64
CA GLY A 105 16.49 -5.27 12.65
C GLY A 105 15.07 -5.48 12.13
N TRP A 106 14.29 -4.42 11.92
CA TRP A 106 12.96 -4.51 11.31
C TRP A 106 12.75 -3.41 10.28
N ILE A 107 11.79 -3.63 9.38
CA ILE A 107 11.23 -2.56 8.56
C ILE A 107 9.91 -2.14 9.22
N PRO A 108 9.82 -0.89 9.73
CA PRO A 108 8.62 -0.39 10.40
C PRO A 108 7.39 -0.37 9.49
N PRO A 109 6.16 -0.47 10.05
CA PRO A 109 4.93 -0.46 9.26
C PRO A 109 4.72 0.90 8.57
N TYR A 110 4.19 0.86 7.35
CA TYR A 110 3.66 2.01 6.60
C TYR A 110 2.69 1.52 5.50
N GLY A 111 1.88 2.42 4.93
CA GLY A 111 0.87 2.05 3.94
C GLY A 111 -0.14 1.02 4.46
N ASP A 112 -0.55 0.06 3.63
CA ASP A 112 -1.46 -1.03 4.05
C ASP A 112 -0.82 -2.07 4.98
N SER A 113 0.43 -1.90 5.42
CA SER A 113 0.99 -2.75 6.47
C SER A 113 0.34 -2.48 7.81
N GLY A 114 -0.77 -3.16 8.10
CA GLY A 114 -1.43 -3.18 9.40
C GLY A 114 -1.08 -4.42 10.23
N SER A 115 0.06 -5.08 9.99
CA SER A 115 0.33 -6.40 10.58
C SER A 115 0.63 -6.32 12.08
N ALA A 116 -0.43 -6.41 12.87
CA ALA A 116 -0.59 -7.64 13.61
C ALA A 116 -2.06 -8.06 13.57
N SER A 117 -2.25 -9.37 13.59
CA SER A 117 -3.51 -9.99 14.03
C SER A 117 -3.96 -9.52 15.43
N ASN A 118 -3.09 -8.84 16.18
CA ASN A 118 -3.37 -8.14 17.43
C ASN A 118 -2.71 -6.74 17.45
N PRO A 119 -3.42 -5.67 17.02
CA PRO A 119 -3.13 -4.33 17.53
C PRO A 119 -2.85 -4.42 19.02
N PHE A 120 -1.71 -3.85 19.45
CA PHE A 120 -1.27 -3.81 20.86
C PHE A 120 -0.65 -5.11 21.45
N ASP A 121 -0.18 -6.06 20.63
CA ASP A 121 0.85 -7.02 21.10
C ASP A 121 2.09 -6.23 21.57
N PRO A 122 2.76 -6.60 22.69
CA PRO A 122 4.04 -6.00 23.10
C PRO A 122 5.10 -5.91 21.98
N ASN A 123 4.98 -6.73 20.94
CA ASN A 123 5.85 -6.74 19.76
C ASN A 123 5.23 -6.06 18.53
N TRP A 124 4.18 -5.25 18.69
CA TRP A 124 3.42 -4.61 17.60
C TRP A 124 4.26 -3.92 16.51
N PRO A 125 5.26 -3.06 16.81
CA PRO A 125 6.10 -2.47 15.75
C PRO A 125 7.02 -3.47 15.05
N MET A 126 7.12 -4.69 15.58
CA MET A 126 8.09 -5.72 15.20
C MET A 126 7.43 -6.87 14.43
N ASN A 127 6.13 -6.77 14.12
CA ASN A 127 5.39 -7.80 13.38
C ASN A 127 5.45 -7.57 11.86
N SER A 128 6.65 -7.31 11.37
CA SER A 128 6.99 -7.25 9.95
C SER A 128 7.32 -8.66 9.44
N PRO A 129 6.90 -9.10 8.25
CA PRO A 129 7.20 -10.44 7.73
C PRO A 129 8.69 -10.57 7.43
N TRP A 130 9.45 -10.99 8.44
CA TRP A 130 10.90 -10.92 8.45
C TRP A 130 11.55 -12.01 7.59
N ALA A 131 11.00 -13.23 7.56
CA ALA A 131 11.59 -14.35 6.84
C ALA A 131 11.71 -14.13 5.31
N PRO A 132 10.69 -13.60 4.60
CA PRO A 132 10.83 -13.23 3.19
C PRO A 132 11.89 -12.15 2.94
N TYR A 133 11.99 -11.13 3.82
CA TYR A 133 13.04 -10.12 3.69
C TYR A 133 14.43 -10.72 3.88
N VAL A 134 14.59 -11.61 4.86
CA VAL A 134 15.84 -12.35 5.06
C VAL A 134 16.21 -13.08 3.77
N ALA A 135 15.28 -13.85 3.19
CA ALA A 135 15.52 -14.55 1.92
C ALA A 135 15.95 -13.59 0.79
N ALA A 136 15.19 -12.51 0.58
CA ALA A 136 15.52 -11.54 -0.46
C ALA A 136 16.88 -10.86 -0.25
N PHE A 137 17.24 -10.51 0.99
CA PHE A 137 18.52 -9.89 1.29
C PHE A 137 19.70 -10.86 1.19
N GLU A 138 19.53 -12.13 1.55
CA GLU A 138 20.54 -13.18 1.30
C GLU A 138 20.81 -13.31 -0.20
N ARG A 139 19.74 -13.39 -1.01
CA ARG A 139 19.87 -13.47 -2.46
C ARG A 139 20.54 -12.24 -3.06
N ALA A 140 20.12 -11.06 -2.63
CA ALA A 140 20.69 -9.81 -3.12
C ALA A 140 22.17 -9.65 -2.69
N ALA A 141 22.52 -10.06 -1.47
CA ALA A 141 23.91 -10.05 -1.00
C ALA A 141 24.80 -10.94 -1.87
N ARG A 142 24.35 -12.16 -2.19
CA ARG A 142 25.03 -13.09 -3.09
C ARG A 142 25.16 -12.54 -4.50
N GLU A 143 24.07 -12.07 -5.09
CA GLU A 143 24.04 -11.56 -6.48
C GLU A 143 24.96 -10.34 -6.65
N TYR A 144 24.94 -9.42 -5.69
CA TYR A 144 25.66 -8.14 -5.78
C TYR A 144 27.00 -8.10 -5.06
N ARG A 145 27.39 -9.21 -4.41
CA ARG A 145 28.56 -9.27 -3.52
C ARG A 145 28.59 -8.12 -2.51
N ASP A 146 27.41 -7.76 -1.98
CA ASP A 146 27.22 -6.60 -1.12
C ASP A 146 27.05 -7.03 0.34
N PRO A 147 28.09 -6.91 1.18
CA PRO A 147 28.04 -7.36 2.58
C PRO A 147 27.08 -6.54 3.44
N THR A 148 26.63 -5.37 2.97
CA THR A 148 25.63 -4.56 3.68
C THR A 148 24.22 -5.10 3.55
N LEU A 149 23.93 -5.83 2.47
CA LEU A 149 22.68 -6.58 2.32
C LEU A 149 22.70 -7.83 3.21
N ARG A 150 23.86 -8.49 3.35
CA ARG A 150 24.06 -9.59 4.30
C ARG A 150 23.83 -9.13 5.75
N TRP A 151 24.28 -7.93 6.09
CA TRP A 151 24.00 -7.33 7.39
C TRP A 151 22.50 -7.14 7.63
N ALA A 152 21.75 -6.63 6.66
CA ALA A 152 20.30 -6.49 6.78
C ALA A 152 19.61 -7.84 7.02
N ALA A 153 19.97 -8.87 6.24
CA ALA A 153 19.47 -10.23 6.44
C ALA A 153 19.77 -10.74 7.86
N ALA A 154 21.01 -10.62 8.33
CA ALA A 154 21.42 -11.09 9.66
C ALA A 154 20.68 -10.35 10.79
N ARG A 155 20.52 -9.03 10.67
CA ARG A 155 19.77 -8.21 11.63
C ARG A 155 18.31 -8.63 11.71
N MET A 156 17.66 -8.77 10.55
CA MET A 156 16.27 -9.17 10.49
C MET A 156 16.04 -10.59 10.98
N ALA A 157 16.93 -11.53 10.67
CA ALA A 157 16.85 -12.90 11.17
C ALA A 157 17.01 -12.96 12.70
N GLN A 158 17.97 -12.22 13.26
CA GLN A 158 18.18 -12.17 14.71
C GLN A 158 16.95 -11.61 15.43
N SER A 159 16.39 -10.53 14.90
CA SER A 159 15.24 -9.89 15.50
C SER A 159 13.98 -10.74 15.35
N GLY A 160 13.74 -11.23 14.14
CA GLY A 160 12.68 -12.19 13.78
C GLY A 160 12.62 -13.35 14.75
N GLN A 161 13.75 -14.02 14.96
CA GLN A 161 13.82 -15.17 15.86
C GLN A 161 13.59 -14.81 17.33
N ARG A 162 13.95 -13.58 17.75
CA ARG A 162 13.76 -13.12 19.14
C ARG A 162 12.29 -12.82 19.44
N HIS A 163 11.58 -12.16 18.51
CA HIS A 163 10.23 -11.64 18.76
C HIS A 163 9.12 -12.48 18.12
N GLN A 164 9.44 -13.23 17.07
CA GLN A 164 8.55 -14.09 16.31
C GLN A 164 9.22 -15.44 15.99
N PRO A 165 9.62 -16.21 17.01
CA PRO A 165 10.30 -17.49 16.80
C PRO A 165 9.40 -18.47 16.03
N LEU A 166 9.97 -19.04 14.97
CA LEU A 166 9.29 -20.04 14.14
C LEU A 166 9.02 -21.34 14.91
N GLY A 167 7.97 -22.06 14.51
CA GLY A 167 7.60 -23.37 15.03
C GLY A 167 6.69 -23.32 16.24
N ARG A 168 6.12 -22.15 16.56
CA ARG A 168 5.16 -21.98 17.66
C ARG A 168 3.72 -21.95 17.20
N ARG A 169 3.46 -21.66 15.92
CA ARG A 169 2.11 -21.53 15.36
C ARG A 169 2.03 -22.28 14.04
N TYR A 170 0.85 -22.84 13.75
CA TYR A 170 0.59 -23.48 12.45
C TYR A 170 0.79 -22.51 11.27
N GLY A 171 0.57 -21.20 11.49
CA GLY A 171 0.81 -20.15 10.49
C GLY A 171 2.28 -19.95 10.10
N ASP A 172 3.23 -20.47 10.87
CA ASP A 172 4.68 -20.28 10.63
C ASP A 172 5.17 -21.01 9.37
N ILE A 173 4.33 -21.85 8.74
CA ILE A 173 4.69 -22.61 7.53
C ILE A 173 5.13 -21.70 6.37
N SER A 174 4.54 -20.52 6.24
CA SER A 174 4.94 -19.54 5.22
C SER A 174 6.36 -19.05 5.49
N ASP A 175 6.67 -18.67 6.73
CA ASP A 175 7.99 -18.18 7.09
C ASP A 175 9.06 -19.27 6.99
N LEU A 176 8.73 -20.50 7.40
CA LEU A 176 9.60 -21.67 7.22
C LEU A 176 9.93 -21.91 5.74
N PHE A 177 8.95 -21.75 4.84
CA PHE A 177 9.17 -21.87 3.40
C PHE A 177 10.17 -20.82 2.89
N TYR A 178 10.03 -19.55 3.27
CA TYR A 178 10.99 -18.50 2.90
C TYR A 178 12.36 -18.69 3.53
N MET A 179 12.44 -19.24 4.75
CA MET A 179 13.73 -19.59 5.35
C MET A 179 14.46 -20.70 4.58
N GLY A 180 13.74 -21.59 3.90
CA GLY A 180 14.34 -22.51 2.92
C GLY A 180 15.08 -21.75 1.80
N PHE A 181 14.42 -20.77 1.18
CA PHE A 181 15.09 -19.90 0.20
C PHE A 181 16.26 -19.12 0.79
N ALA A 182 16.16 -18.62 2.02
CA ALA A 182 17.25 -17.91 2.68
C ALA A 182 18.50 -18.80 2.80
N VAL A 183 18.34 -20.08 3.15
CA VAL A 183 19.44 -21.05 3.22
C VAL A 183 20.03 -21.32 1.84
N ASP A 184 19.20 -21.55 0.83
CA ASP A 184 19.66 -21.83 -0.54
C ASP A 184 20.35 -20.64 -1.21
N TRP A 185 19.94 -19.42 -0.84
CA TRP A 185 20.46 -18.19 -1.42
C TRP A 185 21.63 -17.57 -0.65
N ALA A 186 21.83 -17.96 0.61
CA ALA A 186 22.95 -17.49 1.41
C ALA A 186 24.31 -17.84 0.76
N ASP A 187 25.27 -16.95 0.92
CA ASP A 187 26.66 -17.17 0.54
C ASP A 187 27.55 -17.01 1.77
N ALA A 188 28.12 -18.12 2.25
CA ALA A 188 28.97 -18.15 3.43
C ALA A 188 30.28 -17.35 3.26
N GLY A 189 30.68 -17.05 2.03
CA GLY A 189 31.86 -16.22 1.74
C GLY A 189 31.62 -14.72 1.98
N ILE A 190 30.38 -14.29 2.23
CA ILE A 190 30.05 -12.88 2.46
C ILE A 190 29.76 -12.67 3.95
N ALA A 191 30.70 -12.05 4.66
CA ALA A 191 30.49 -11.64 6.04
C ALA A 191 29.56 -10.41 6.12
N PRO A 192 28.63 -10.34 7.09
CA PRO A 192 27.78 -9.17 7.26
C PRO A 192 28.61 -7.94 7.63
N GLN A 193 28.45 -6.85 6.87
CA GLN A 193 29.09 -5.57 7.15
C GLN A 193 28.02 -4.50 7.38
N MET A 194 28.05 -3.88 8.56
CA MET A 194 27.13 -2.78 8.87
C MET A 194 27.30 -1.64 7.86
N PRO A 195 26.21 -1.11 7.28
CA PRO A 195 26.27 0.08 6.45
C PRO A 195 26.92 1.23 7.23
N SER A 196 27.76 2.02 6.56
CA SER A 196 28.20 3.30 7.14
C SER A 196 26.97 4.15 7.40
N ALA A 197 26.94 4.83 8.54
CA ALA A 197 25.82 5.67 8.90
C ALA A 197 25.46 6.65 7.78
N SER A 198 24.19 6.69 7.38
CA SER A 198 23.66 7.78 6.57
C SER A 198 22.24 8.10 6.99
N SER A 199 22.02 9.39 7.18
CA SER A 199 20.70 9.97 6.99
C SER A 199 20.56 10.23 5.49
N GLU A 200 19.48 9.77 4.88
CA GLU A 200 19.34 9.75 3.43
C GLU A 200 17.90 9.93 3.00
N VAL A 201 17.72 10.69 1.93
CA VAL A 201 16.46 10.73 1.18
C VAL A 201 16.48 9.57 0.20
N LEU A 202 15.66 8.56 0.47
CA LEU A 202 15.52 7.41 -0.41
C LEU A 202 14.66 7.79 -1.62
N THR A 203 15.05 7.27 -2.78
CA THR A 203 14.30 7.40 -4.03
C THR A 203 13.96 6.04 -4.59
N ARG A 204 12.78 5.93 -5.20
CA ARG A 204 12.33 4.74 -5.93
C ARG A 204 12.18 5.05 -7.43
N ARG A 205 12.17 4.00 -8.25
CA ARG A 205 11.79 4.10 -9.67
C ARG A 205 10.33 3.71 -9.83
N ASP A 206 9.63 4.41 -10.71
CA ASP A 206 8.32 4.01 -11.21
C ASP A 206 8.21 4.37 -12.69
N PHE A 207 7.07 4.09 -13.33
CA PHE A 207 6.84 4.46 -14.74
C PHE A 207 6.89 5.97 -15.01
N ARG A 208 6.93 6.80 -13.97
CA ARG A 208 6.84 8.27 -14.04
C ARG A 208 8.14 8.97 -13.69
N SER A 209 9.01 8.35 -12.91
CA SER A 209 10.30 8.92 -12.51
C SER A 209 11.30 7.84 -12.17
N ALA A 210 12.54 8.03 -12.62
CA ALA A 210 13.67 7.20 -12.21
C ALA A 210 14.22 7.58 -10.81
N GLN A 211 13.75 8.67 -10.22
CA GLN A 211 14.20 9.18 -8.91
C GLN A 211 13.02 9.80 -8.14
N ALA A 212 11.89 9.10 -8.06
CA ALA A 212 10.77 9.56 -7.24
C ALA A 212 11.20 9.54 -5.77
N LEU A 213 11.06 10.66 -5.06
CA LEU A 213 11.27 10.70 -3.62
C LEU A 213 10.32 9.70 -2.94
N ASP A 214 10.82 8.96 -1.95
CA ASP A 214 10.10 7.86 -1.30
C ASP A 214 10.07 8.04 0.22
N LYS A 215 11.22 7.85 0.89
CA LYS A 215 11.35 7.90 2.35
C LYS A 215 12.50 8.81 2.78
N LEU A 216 12.45 9.31 4.01
CA LEU A 216 13.60 9.94 4.66
C LEU A 216 14.04 9.05 5.81
N ILE A 217 15.32 8.70 5.81
CA ILE A 217 15.98 8.03 6.92
C ILE A 217 16.82 9.05 7.67
N LEU A 218 16.62 9.17 8.99
CA LEU A 218 17.52 9.93 9.86
C LEU A 218 18.20 8.95 10.80
N SER A 219 19.50 8.74 10.61
CA SER A 219 20.28 7.75 11.36
C SER A 219 21.75 8.17 11.42
N PRO A 220 22.25 8.65 12.57
CA PRO A 220 23.68 8.90 12.76
C PRO A 220 24.49 7.61 12.89
N SER A 221 23.85 6.44 13.04
CA SER A 221 24.51 5.14 13.10
C SER A 221 23.50 3.99 12.95
N ARG A 222 23.94 2.89 12.34
CA ARG A 222 23.19 1.62 12.25
C ARG A 222 23.47 0.66 13.43
N ARG A 223 24.19 1.11 14.45
CA ARG A 223 24.44 0.33 15.67
C ARG A 223 23.17 0.30 16.54
N PRO A 224 22.84 -0.83 17.17
CA PRO A 224 21.83 -0.90 18.23
C PRO A 224 22.05 0.21 19.26
N GLY A 225 20.96 0.77 19.77
CA GLY A 225 20.94 1.93 20.66
C GLY A 225 21.00 3.30 19.97
N ALA A 226 21.55 3.38 18.74
CA ALA A 226 21.59 4.64 18.01
C ALA A 226 20.18 5.07 17.57
N PRO A 227 19.90 6.39 17.50
CA PRO A 227 18.61 6.85 17.04
C PRO A 227 18.40 6.49 15.56
N PHE A 228 17.18 6.09 15.22
CA PHE A 228 16.78 5.83 13.84
C PHE A 228 15.35 6.29 13.61
N VAL A 229 15.14 7.10 12.58
CA VAL A 229 13.83 7.60 12.16
C VAL A 229 13.58 7.19 10.71
N LEU A 230 12.38 6.68 10.45
CA LEU A 230 11.87 6.49 9.09
C LEU A 230 10.65 7.39 8.90
N CYS A 231 10.73 8.30 7.92
CA CYS A 231 9.61 9.14 7.52
C CYS A 231 9.13 8.78 6.12
N ASP A 232 7.82 8.86 5.90
CA ASP A 232 7.22 8.79 4.57
C ASP A 232 7.28 10.17 3.91
N LEU A 233 8.13 10.34 2.89
CA LEU A 233 8.21 11.63 2.19
C LEU A 233 7.10 11.74 1.18
N TYR A 234 7.01 10.78 0.25
CA TYR A 234 5.94 10.76 -0.74
C TYR A 234 5.39 9.33 -0.81
N VAL A 235 4.24 9.14 -0.19
CA VAL A 235 3.54 7.86 -0.07
C VAL A 235 2.98 7.46 -1.44
N ARG A 236 3.85 6.91 -2.30
CA ARG A 236 3.59 6.61 -3.71
C ARG A 236 3.61 5.11 -3.93
N GLY A 237 2.82 4.65 -4.88
CA GLY A 237 2.81 3.25 -5.31
C GLY A 237 1.56 2.50 -4.87
N ALA A 238 1.54 1.20 -5.16
CA ALA A 238 0.48 0.30 -4.68
C ALA A 238 0.48 0.27 -3.14
N HIS A 239 -0.71 0.14 -2.56
CA HIS A 239 -0.95 0.09 -1.11
C HIS A 239 -0.35 1.25 -0.30
N GLY A 240 0.01 2.35 -0.97
CA GLY A 240 0.41 3.60 -0.34
C GLY A 240 -0.79 4.41 0.13
N HIS A 241 -0.69 4.95 1.34
CA HIS A 241 -1.68 5.83 1.97
C HIS A 241 -1.27 7.29 1.78
N VAL A 242 -1.62 7.92 0.65
CA VAL A 242 -1.20 9.30 0.31
C VAL A 242 -1.53 10.35 1.36
N ASN A 243 -2.56 10.09 2.17
CA ASN A 243 -2.93 10.85 3.36
C ASN A 243 -1.81 10.86 4.41
N GLN A 244 -0.93 9.87 4.48
CA GLN A 244 0.20 9.81 5.42
C GLN A 244 1.45 10.57 4.93
N HIS A 245 1.37 11.35 3.85
CA HIS A 245 2.51 12.14 3.36
C HIS A 245 3.15 13.02 4.45
N GLY A 246 4.46 12.85 4.68
CA GLY A 246 5.21 13.58 5.69
C GLY A 246 5.17 12.95 7.09
N SER A 247 4.61 11.75 7.26
CA SER A 247 4.56 11.06 8.54
C SER A 247 5.93 10.61 9.04
N ILE A 248 6.16 10.74 10.35
CA ILE A 248 7.17 9.94 11.04
C ILE A 248 6.56 8.56 11.27
N ASN A 249 6.96 7.58 10.46
CA ASN A 249 6.45 6.23 10.58
C ASN A 249 7.02 5.50 11.80
N TYR A 250 8.25 5.86 12.16
CA TYR A 250 8.97 5.14 13.19
C TYR A 250 10.10 5.99 13.78
N PHE A 251 10.29 5.86 15.08
CA PHE A 251 11.45 6.36 15.80
C PHE A 251 11.88 5.34 16.86
N GLU A 252 13.14 4.91 16.82
CA GLU A 252 13.78 4.14 17.90
C GLU A 252 14.98 4.87 18.47
N HIS A 253 15.24 4.66 19.77
CA HIS A 253 16.47 5.06 20.45
C HIS A 253 16.70 4.19 21.71
N GLY A 254 17.95 3.91 22.03
CA GLY A 254 18.30 3.13 23.24
C GLY A 254 17.79 1.68 23.21
N ASP A 255 17.65 1.10 22.01
CA ASP A 255 17.08 -0.24 21.76
C ASP A 255 15.56 -0.35 22.03
N PHE A 256 14.86 0.79 22.08
CA PHE A 256 13.40 0.82 22.21
C PHE A 256 12.74 1.56 21.04
N PRO A 257 11.66 1.00 20.45
CA PRO A 257 10.77 1.78 19.61
C PRO A 257 10.03 2.81 20.48
N LEU A 258 10.25 4.10 20.21
CA LEU A 258 9.62 5.21 20.93
C LEU A 258 8.36 5.72 20.21
N LEU A 259 8.38 5.71 18.87
CA LEU A 259 7.23 6.04 18.04
C LEU A 259 7.06 4.98 16.96
N THR A 260 5.82 4.58 16.71
CA THR A 260 5.46 3.72 15.59
C THR A 260 4.06 4.08 15.13
N VAL A 261 3.85 4.07 13.82
CA VAL A 261 2.53 4.26 13.26
C VAL A 261 1.68 3.01 13.40
N LEU A 262 0.36 3.19 13.25
CA LEU A 262 -0.60 2.09 13.23
C LEU A 262 -0.76 1.49 11.83
N GLY A 263 0.10 1.87 10.88
CA GLY A 263 0.10 1.36 9.50
C GLY A 263 -1.24 1.64 8.82
N TYR A 264 -1.91 0.57 8.36
CA TYR A 264 -3.24 0.59 7.73
C TYR A 264 -4.32 1.38 8.49
N ASN A 265 -4.17 1.52 9.81
CA ASN A 265 -5.13 2.23 10.64
C ASN A 265 -4.87 3.75 10.72
N SER A 266 -3.71 4.23 10.25
CA SER A 266 -3.42 5.67 10.18
C SER A 266 -4.09 6.24 8.93
N ARG A 267 -4.92 7.27 9.10
CA ARG A 267 -5.76 7.85 8.04
C ARG A 267 -5.40 9.28 7.71
N ASP A 268 -4.48 9.89 8.47
CA ASP A 268 -3.89 11.19 8.20
C ASP A 268 -2.54 11.28 8.92
N PRO A 269 -1.68 12.26 8.60
CA PRO A 269 -0.36 12.38 9.21
C PRO A 269 -0.46 12.62 10.72
N GLU A 270 -1.50 13.29 11.22
CA GLU A 270 -1.73 13.43 12.66
C GLU A 270 -1.91 12.09 13.40
N HIS A 271 -2.37 11.03 12.72
CA HIS A 271 -2.50 9.69 13.33
C HIS A 271 -1.13 9.02 13.50
N THR A 272 -0.13 9.52 12.79
CA THR A 272 1.23 8.96 12.74
C THR A 272 2.23 9.74 13.59
N ASN A 273 2.12 11.06 13.60
CA ASN A 273 2.97 11.98 14.34
C ASN A 273 2.48 12.09 15.80
N LEU A 274 2.57 10.99 16.55
CA LEU A 274 2.18 10.89 17.96
C LEU A 274 3.11 11.71 18.87
N VAL A 275 2.91 13.03 18.90
CA VAL A 275 3.29 13.85 20.06
C VAL A 275 2.06 14.64 20.48
N MET A 276 1.43 14.22 21.58
CA MET A 276 0.42 15.03 22.25
C MET A 276 0.76 15.20 23.74
N MET A 277 1.17 16.41 24.11
CA MET A 277 1.31 16.84 25.50
C MET A 277 0.18 17.80 25.83
N ARG A 278 -0.54 17.56 26.94
CA ARG A 278 -1.57 18.47 27.45
C ARG A 278 -1.65 18.45 28.98
N PRO A 279 -2.11 19.54 29.61
CA PRO A 279 -2.50 19.56 31.01
C PRO A 279 -3.52 18.46 31.34
N ALA A 280 -3.45 17.89 32.55
CA ALA A 280 -4.29 16.77 32.99
C ALA A 280 -5.81 17.05 32.97
N LEU A 281 -6.21 18.32 32.88
CA LEU A 281 -7.60 18.78 33.00
C LEU A 281 -8.26 19.15 31.66
N ASP A 282 -7.50 19.25 30.56
CA ASP A 282 -8.09 19.53 29.25
C ASP A 282 -8.83 18.29 28.73
N ALA A 283 -9.68 18.42 27.71
CA ALA A 283 -10.32 17.29 27.01
C ALA A 283 -9.47 16.81 25.81
N PHE A 284 -9.69 15.57 25.34
CA PHE A 284 -8.94 14.97 24.22
C PHE A 284 -9.37 15.55 22.87
N PRO A 285 -8.45 16.00 21.98
CA PRO A 285 -8.79 16.58 20.69
C PRO A 285 -8.90 15.49 19.62
N HIS A 286 -9.65 14.45 19.93
CA HIS A 286 -10.37 13.72 18.93
C HIS A 286 -11.80 14.20 19.13
N VAL A 287 -12.29 14.99 18.17
CA VAL A 287 -13.72 14.99 17.91
C VAL A 287 -14.06 13.51 17.71
N GLU A 288 -14.85 12.95 18.62
CA GLU A 288 -15.30 11.57 18.50
C GLU A 288 -15.85 11.39 17.08
N GLY A 289 -15.12 10.60 16.28
CA GLY A 289 -15.49 10.22 14.92
C GLY A 289 -16.65 9.24 14.93
N ILE A 290 -17.68 9.51 15.73
CA ILE A 290 -18.98 8.89 15.58
C ILE A 290 -19.74 9.81 14.64
N PHE A 291 -19.72 9.48 13.35
CA PHE A 291 -20.72 10.02 12.45
C PHE A 291 -22.10 9.71 13.06
N ALA A 292 -22.97 10.72 13.15
CA ALA A 292 -24.31 10.51 13.68
C ALA A 292 -25.14 9.70 12.66
N PRO A 293 -25.71 8.56 13.06
CA PRO A 293 -26.64 7.81 12.21
C PRO A 293 -27.80 8.69 11.74
N GLY A 294 -28.20 8.52 10.48
CA GLY A 294 -29.30 9.28 9.88
C GLY A 294 -28.98 10.74 9.58
N VAL A 295 -27.74 11.19 9.82
CA VAL A 295 -27.30 12.55 9.51
C VAL A 295 -26.45 12.54 8.25
N TRP A 296 -26.66 13.55 7.40
CA TRP A 296 -25.82 13.80 6.24
C TRP A 296 -24.47 14.40 6.66
N HIS A 297 -23.41 13.75 6.22
CA HIS A 297 -22.02 14.18 6.38
C HIS A 297 -21.45 14.54 5.01
N GLU A 298 -20.43 15.39 4.99
CA GLU A 298 -19.71 15.73 3.77
C GLU A 298 -18.26 15.28 3.89
N ALA A 299 -17.79 14.53 2.89
CA ALA A 299 -16.38 14.26 2.71
C ALA A 299 -15.74 15.38 1.88
N ASP A 300 -14.52 15.77 2.25
CA ASP A 300 -13.70 16.76 1.53
C ASP A 300 -12.33 16.16 1.24
N LEU A 301 -12.08 15.89 -0.04
CA LEU A 301 -10.95 15.10 -0.49
C LEU A 301 -10.02 15.97 -1.34
N PRO A 302 -8.76 16.19 -0.93
CA PRO A 302 -7.85 17.04 -1.69
C PRO A 302 -7.47 16.38 -3.01
N THR A 303 -7.85 17.00 -4.13
CA THR A 303 -7.58 16.49 -5.49
C THR A 303 -6.08 16.47 -5.80
N SER A 304 -5.28 17.26 -5.10
CA SER A 304 -3.82 17.25 -5.20
C SER A 304 -3.21 15.89 -4.85
N ARG A 305 -3.88 15.10 -3.99
CA ARG A 305 -3.47 13.73 -3.61
C ARG A 305 -3.65 12.74 -4.77
N LEU A 306 -4.53 13.01 -5.73
CA LEU A 306 -4.71 12.15 -6.90
C LEU A 306 -3.41 12.07 -7.73
N PRO A 307 -3.16 10.95 -8.41
CA PRO A 307 -2.11 10.84 -9.43
C PRO A 307 -2.17 11.95 -10.49
N ALA A 308 -1.00 12.51 -10.85
CA ALA A 308 -0.92 13.40 -12.01
C ALA A 308 -1.29 12.65 -13.29
N PHE A 309 -2.17 13.24 -14.10
CA PHE A 309 -2.60 12.70 -15.40
C PHE A 309 -1.50 12.82 -16.46
N ASP A 310 -0.78 13.94 -16.44
CA ASP A 310 0.30 14.27 -17.37
C ASP A 310 1.49 14.79 -16.56
N LEU A 311 2.66 14.17 -16.72
CA LEU A 311 3.87 14.54 -15.99
C LEU A 311 4.45 15.88 -16.42
N SER A 312 4.21 16.29 -17.67
CA SER A 312 4.58 17.63 -18.15
C SER A 312 3.68 18.71 -17.54
N ARG A 313 2.52 18.32 -17.00
CA ARG A 313 1.53 19.19 -16.35
C ARG A 313 1.12 18.57 -15.01
N PRO A 314 2.01 18.54 -14.00
CA PRO A 314 1.84 17.77 -12.77
C PRO A 314 0.71 18.27 -11.85
N HIS A 315 0.00 19.34 -12.21
CA HIS A 315 -1.20 19.85 -11.55
C HIS A 315 -2.50 19.28 -12.16
N LEU A 316 -2.44 18.66 -13.34
CA LEU A 316 -3.61 18.04 -13.94
C LEU A 316 -3.89 16.66 -13.32
N ARG A 317 -5.15 16.37 -13.05
CA ARG A 317 -5.66 15.09 -12.56
C ARG A 317 -6.74 14.59 -13.51
N ARG A 318 -6.90 13.27 -13.60
CA ARG A 318 -8.02 12.65 -14.33
C ARG A 318 -8.88 11.89 -13.34
N ILE A 319 -10.19 12.04 -13.44
CA ILE A 319 -11.15 11.21 -12.71
C ILE A 319 -11.88 10.36 -13.74
N SER A 320 -11.53 9.07 -13.81
CA SER A 320 -12.11 8.12 -14.75
C SER A 320 -13.20 7.25 -14.12
N ALA A 321 -13.10 6.95 -12.83
CA ALA A 321 -14.08 6.19 -12.07
C ALA A 321 -14.04 6.56 -10.59
N VAL A 322 -15.12 6.27 -9.88
CA VAL A 322 -15.20 6.30 -8.41
C VAL A 322 -15.81 5.00 -7.90
N ASN A 323 -15.32 4.58 -6.75
CA ASN A 323 -15.76 3.39 -6.04
C ASN A 323 -15.91 3.73 -4.56
N MET A 324 -17.13 3.66 -4.05
CA MET A 324 -17.42 3.84 -2.63
C MET A 324 -17.37 2.47 -1.95
N ARG A 325 -16.36 2.26 -1.11
CA ARG A 325 -16.24 1.07 -0.27
C ARG A 325 -16.94 1.34 1.06
N VAL A 326 -18.02 0.61 1.30
CA VAL A 326 -18.80 0.67 2.54
C VAL A 326 -18.55 -0.61 3.33
N THR A 327 -18.13 -0.47 4.58
CA THR A 327 -18.01 -1.61 5.50
C THR A 327 -19.23 -1.62 6.41
N ALA A 328 -20.15 -2.52 6.14
CA ALA A 328 -21.35 -2.71 6.94
C ALA A 328 -21.03 -3.59 8.16
N GLY A 329 -21.42 -3.12 9.34
CA GLY A 329 -21.22 -3.83 10.60
C GLY A 329 -22.05 -5.11 10.72
N ARG A 330 -22.08 -5.72 11.92
CA ARG A 330 -22.73 -7.01 12.16
C ARG A 330 -24.23 -7.02 11.86
N ASN A 331 -24.87 -5.86 11.90
CA ASN A 331 -26.30 -5.70 11.65
C ASN A 331 -26.63 -5.24 10.22
N GLY A 332 -25.62 -5.09 9.34
CA GLY A 332 -25.81 -4.41 8.07
C GLY A 332 -26.01 -2.90 8.24
N VAL A 333 -26.16 -2.18 7.13
CA VAL A 333 -26.39 -0.73 7.13
C VAL A 333 -27.14 -0.30 5.88
N VAL A 334 -27.92 0.78 5.96
CA VAL A 334 -28.38 1.50 4.77
C VAL A 334 -27.44 2.67 4.55
N TYR A 335 -26.88 2.73 3.35
CA TYR A 335 -25.98 3.77 2.88
C TYR A 335 -26.72 4.72 1.95
N TRP A 336 -26.44 6.01 2.07
CA TRP A 336 -26.85 7.02 1.10
C TRP A 336 -25.66 7.83 0.61
N ALA A 337 -25.71 8.23 -0.66
CA ALA A 337 -24.73 9.11 -1.30
C ALA A 337 -25.43 10.17 -2.13
N ASP A 338 -24.88 11.38 -2.12
CA ASP A 338 -25.35 12.51 -2.92
C ASP A 338 -24.18 13.47 -3.23
N ASP A 339 -24.38 14.36 -4.20
CA ASP A 339 -23.60 15.58 -4.43
C ASP A 339 -22.08 15.39 -4.63
N LEU A 340 -21.71 14.49 -5.55
CA LEU A 340 -20.31 14.26 -5.93
C LEU A 340 -19.85 15.38 -6.85
N ARG A 341 -18.99 16.25 -6.35
CA ARG A 341 -18.59 17.48 -7.04
C ARG A 341 -17.17 17.92 -6.77
N LEU A 342 -16.64 18.71 -7.68
CA LEU A 342 -15.37 19.41 -7.54
C LEU A 342 -15.62 20.84 -7.12
N THR A 343 -14.81 21.35 -6.20
CA THR A 343 -14.95 22.69 -5.63
C THR A 343 -13.61 23.41 -5.57
N GLY A 344 -13.66 24.73 -5.71
CA GLY A 344 -12.50 25.59 -5.57
C GLY A 344 -12.84 27.04 -5.26
N PRO A 345 -11.92 27.79 -4.62
CA PRO A 345 -12.17 29.18 -4.25
C PRO A 345 -12.52 30.06 -5.46
N GLY A 346 -13.66 30.75 -5.39
CA GLY A 346 -14.10 31.67 -6.45
C GLY A 346 -14.53 30.99 -7.76
N ARG A 347 -14.77 29.67 -7.76
CA ARG A 347 -15.24 28.91 -8.92
C ARG A 347 -16.60 28.27 -8.62
N SER A 348 -17.44 28.15 -9.65
CA SER A 348 -18.65 27.34 -9.57
C SER A 348 -18.29 25.86 -9.44
N PRO A 349 -19.00 25.09 -8.58
CA PRO A 349 -18.76 23.65 -8.47
C PRO A 349 -18.99 22.93 -9.80
N VAL A 350 -18.17 21.92 -10.08
CA VAL A 350 -18.39 20.99 -11.19
C VAL A 350 -18.99 19.71 -10.63
N VAL A 351 -20.27 19.48 -10.91
CA VAL A 351 -20.97 18.26 -10.48
C VAL A 351 -20.52 17.11 -11.37
N LEU A 352 -19.98 16.06 -10.75
CA LEU A 352 -19.63 14.81 -11.42
C LEU A 352 -20.83 13.86 -11.42
N ASP A 353 -21.56 13.79 -10.31
CA ASP A 353 -22.78 13.00 -10.16
C ASP A 353 -23.69 13.66 -9.12
N ASP A 354 -24.96 13.86 -9.48
CA ASP A 354 -26.01 14.37 -8.60
C ASP A 354 -26.86 13.25 -7.98
N PHE A 355 -26.60 11.99 -8.35
CA PHE A 355 -27.28 10.80 -7.82
C PHE A 355 -28.81 10.78 -8.00
N GLU A 356 -29.33 11.58 -8.93
CA GLU A 356 -30.76 11.57 -9.30
C GLU A 356 -31.18 10.28 -10.04
N GLU A 357 -30.20 9.59 -10.62
CA GLU A 357 -30.39 8.31 -11.30
C GLU A 357 -29.41 7.24 -10.81
N ALA A 358 -29.93 6.06 -10.48
CA ALA A 358 -29.11 4.89 -10.15
C ALA A 358 -28.35 4.31 -11.38
N ARG A 359 -28.59 4.84 -12.58
CA ARG A 359 -28.05 4.31 -13.83
C ARG A 359 -26.53 4.45 -13.87
N GLY A 360 -25.85 3.36 -14.26
CA GLY A 360 -24.39 3.33 -14.41
C GLY A 360 -23.63 2.94 -13.14
N TRP A 361 -24.29 2.96 -11.98
CA TRP A 361 -23.73 2.43 -10.73
C TRP A 361 -23.81 0.90 -10.69
N ARG A 362 -22.71 0.25 -10.33
CA ARG A 362 -22.61 -1.19 -10.07
C ARG A 362 -22.69 -1.41 -8.55
N GLY A 363 -23.63 -2.24 -8.12
CA GLY A 363 -23.96 -2.43 -6.69
C GLY A 363 -25.45 -2.73 -6.43
N ILE A 364 -26.31 -2.57 -7.43
CA ILE A 364 -27.79 -2.62 -7.30
C ILE A 364 -28.30 -1.59 -6.26
N PRO A 365 -27.93 -0.29 -6.40
CA PRO A 365 -28.50 0.74 -5.55
C PRO A 365 -29.93 1.10 -5.98
N GLY A 366 -30.70 1.65 -5.06
CA GLY A 366 -31.99 2.30 -5.31
C GLY A 366 -31.88 3.83 -5.22
N LEU A 367 -33.02 4.49 -5.28
CA LEU A 367 -33.16 5.93 -5.04
C LEU A 367 -34.00 6.18 -3.78
N SER A 368 -33.74 7.30 -3.11
CA SER A 368 -34.45 7.75 -1.91
C SER A 368 -34.77 9.24 -2.03
N ASP A 369 -35.97 9.64 -1.58
CA ASP A 369 -36.40 11.05 -1.56
C ASP A 369 -35.74 11.87 -0.43
N ASP A 370 -34.92 11.23 0.41
CA ASP A 370 -34.12 11.92 1.42
C ASP A 370 -32.78 12.30 0.77
N ALA A 371 -32.64 13.56 0.37
CA ALA A 371 -31.48 14.08 -0.34
C ALA A 371 -31.11 15.49 0.16
N PRO A 372 -29.83 15.81 0.38
CA PRO A 372 -29.37 17.15 0.73
C PRO A 372 -29.48 18.13 -0.43
N GLN A 373 -29.58 17.65 -1.68
CA GLN A 373 -29.89 18.46 -2.84
C GLN A 373 -30.78 17.69 -3.83
N GLY A 374 -31.38 18.40 -4.78
CA GLY A 374 -32.23 17.78 -5.78
C GLY A 374 -33.48 17.13 -5.18
N LYS A 375 -33.97 16.10 -5.84
CA LYS A 375 -35.14 15.31 -5.45
C LYS A 375 -34.75 13.95 -4.89
N HIS A 376 -33.67 13.33 -5.38
CA HIS A 376 -33.28 11.99 -4.95
C HIS A 376 -31.81 11.91 -4.56
N SER A 377 -31.51 11.00 -3.63
CA SER A 377 -30.18 10.49 -3.39
C SER A 377 -30.10 9.01 -3.76
N LEU A 378 -28.88 8.52 -3.95
CA LEU A 378 -28.65 7.09 -4.11
C LEU A 378 -28.75 6.43 -2.73
N THR A 379 -29.49 5.32 -2.64
CA THR A 379 -29.60 4.52 -1.41
C THR A 379 -29.20 3.07 -1.65
N TRP A 380 -28.59 2.42 -0.66
CA TRP A 380 -28.15 1.04 -0.78
C TRP A 380 -28.22 0.31 0.55
N THR A 381 -29.08 -0.72 0.62
CA THR A 381 -29.18 -1.61 1.78
C THR A 381 -28.13 -2.70 1.71
N LEU A 382 -27.23 -2.73 2.68
CA LEU A 382 -26.06 -3.59 2.71
C LEU A 382 -26.14 -4.60 3.86
N PRO A 383 -25.98 -5.91 3.58
CA PRO A 383 -25.81 -6.91 4.64
C PRO A 383 -24.43 -6.75 5.31
N PRO A 384 -24.14 -7.44 6.41
CA PRO A 384 -22.81 -7.40 7.04
C PRO A 384 -21.68 -7.72 6.06
N GLY A 385 -20.57 -6.98 6.14
CA GLY A 385 -19.39 -7.20 5.30
C GLY A 385 -18.90 -5.96 4.54
N VAL A 386 -18.01 -6.18 3.57
CA VAL A 386 -17.40 -5.12 2.75
C VAL A 386 -18.04 -5.11 1.38
N HIS A 387 -18.57 -3.95 0.97
CA HIS A 387 -19.30 -3.76 -0.28
C HIS A 387 -18.74 -2.60 -1.08
N PHE A 388 -18.91 -2.65 -2.40
CA PHE A 388 -18.35 -1.67 -3.33
C PHE A 388 -19.44 -1.15 -4.27
N LEU A 389 -19.65 0.16 -4.27
CA LEU A 389 -20.54 0.87 -5.19
C LEU A 389 -19.67 1.60 -6.22
N GLU A 390 -19.70 1.15 -7.47
CA GLU A 390 -18.76 1.61 -8.51
C GLU A 390 -19.48 2.34 -9.64
N LYS A 391 -18.98 3.50 -10.04
CA LYS A 391 -19.35 4.15 -11.32
C LYS A 391 -18.10 4.56 -12.07
N GLY A 392 -18.07 4.25 -13.35
CA GLY A 392 -16.98 4.62 -14.25
C GLY A 392 -17.40 5.71 -15.24
N GLN A 393 -16.49 6.01 -16.17
CA GLN A 393 -16.72 6.88 -17.33
C GLN A 393 -16.92 8.37 -17.02
N PHE A 394 -16.35 8.86 -15.91
CA PHE A 394 -16.38 10.30 -15.61
C PHE A 394 -15.49 11.15 -16.54
N ASP A 395 -14.49 10.53 -17.19
CA ASP A 395 -13.45 11.11 -18.08
C ASP A 395 -13.11 12.60 -17.90
N GLN A 396 -13.06 13.06 -16.65
CA GLN A 396 -12.91 14.48 -16.33
C GLN A 396 -11.44 14.77 -16.05
N VAL A 397 -10.83 15.67 -16.83
CA VAL A 397 -9.49 16.21 -16.55
C VAL A 397 -9.65 17.56 -15.84
N ILE A 398 -8.95 17.72 -14.71
CA ILE A 398 -9.08 18.87 -13.82
C ILE A 398 -7.71 19.44 -13.47
N ASP A 399 -7.64 20.75 -13.25
CA ASP A 399 -6.49 21.38 -12.59
C ASP A 399 -6.72 21.39 -11.08
N CYS A 400 -5.89 20.66 -10.33
CA CYS A 400 -6.03 20.57 -8.87
C CYS A 400 -5.76 21.90 -8.14
N ARG A 401 -5.22 22.91 -8.84
CA ARG A 401 -5.08 24.28 -8.31
C ARG A 401 -6.38 25.05 -8.40
N GLU A 402 -7.17 24.79 -9.44
CA GLU A 402 -8.48 25.44 -9.64
C GLU A 402 -9.58 24.73 -8.85
N TYR A 403 -9.51 23.39 -8.77
CA TYR A 403 -10.45 22.56 -8.02
C TYR A 403 -9.69 21.71 -6.99
N PRO A 404 -9.26 22.29 -5.86
CA PRO A 404 -8.48 21.60 -4.84
C PRO A 404 -9.24 20.50 -4.10
N SER A 405 -10.59 20.49 -4.15
CA SER A 405 -11.42 19.59 -3.33
C SER A 405 -12.44 18.82 -4.17
N LEU A 406 -12.43 17.49 -4.04
CA LEU A 406 -13.50 16.59 -4.46
C LEU A 406 -14.37 16.30 -3.24
N LYS A 407 -15.66 16.60 -3.32
CA LYS A 407 -16.61 16.46 -2.22
C LYS A 407 -17.73 15.51 -2.60
N PHE A 408 -18.25 14.81 -1.61
CA PHE A 408 -19.53 14.10 -1.72
C PHE A 408 -20.20 14.06 -0.36
N LYS A 409 -21.52 13.98 -0.38
CA LYS A 409 -22.33 13.83 0.82
C LYS A 409 -22.70 12.37 1.01
N TRP A 410 -22.75 11.95 2.26
CA TRP A 410 -23.08 10.58 2.60
C TRP A 410 -23.82 10.49 3.93
N LYS A 411 -24.52 9.38 4.12
CA LYS A 411 -25.25 9.09 5.35
C LYS A 411 -25.30 7.57 5.56
N LEU A 412 -25.33 7.15 6.82
CA LEU A 412 -25.47 5.76 7.24
C LEU A 412 -26.62 5.65 8.23
N SER A 413 -27.36 4.54 8.19
CA SER A 413 -28.52 4.33 9.09
C SER A 413 -28.14 3.99 10.52
N ASN A 414 -26.92 3.51 10.75
CA ASN A 414 -26.38 3.12 12.05
C ASN A 414 -24.85 3.28 12.05
N ASN A 415 -24.27 3.26 13.25
CA ASN A 415 -22.85 3.43 13.54
C ASN A 415 -22.31 2.28 14.40
N ASP A 416 -22.74 1.04 14.11
CA ASP A 416 -22.18 -0.17 14.72
C ASP A 416 -20.65 -0.06 14.80
N GLU A 417 -20.03 -0.39 15.94
CA GLU A 417 -18.58 -0.25 16.19
C GLU A 417 -17.70 -0.91 15.10
N THR A 418 -18.28 -1.84 14.34
CA THR A 418 -17.64 -2.51 13.20
C THR A 418 -17.91 -1.88 11.84
N ALA A 419 -18.94 -1.04 11.72
CA ALA A 419 -19.20 -0.22 10.54
C ALA A 419 -18.16 0.90 10.47
N ARG A 420 -17.42 0.96 9.37
CA ARG A 420 -16.35 1.94 9.17
C ARG A 420 -16.80 3.07 8.26
N PRO A 421 -16.20 4.28 8.38
CA PRO A 421 -16.46 5.37 7.45
C PRO A 421 -16.23 4.92 5.99
N ILE A 422 -17.02 5.51 5.08
CA ILE A 422 -16.95 5.23 3.65
C ILE A 422 -15.57 5.60 3.13
N ILE A 423 -14.92 4.66 2.46
CA ILE A 423 -13.68 4.91 1.72
C ILE A 423 -14.07 5.25 0.30
N LEU A 424 -13.72 6.45 -0.18
CA LEU A 424 -13.88 6.77 -1.60
C LEU A 424 -12.59 6.44 -2.34
N ARG A 425 -12.66 5.43 -3.20
CA ARG A 425 -11.62 5.11 -4.16
C ARG A 425 -11.85 5.90 -5.45
N VAL A 426 -10.92 6.79 -5.81
CA VAL A 426 -10.96 7.55 -7.06
C VAL A 426 -9.95 6.98 -8.05
N HIS A 427 -10.37 6.68 -9.26
CA HIS A 427 -9.51 6.21 -10.34
C HIS A 427 -9.04 7.35 -11.24
N SER A 428 -7.74 7.40 -11.52
CA SER A 428 -7.08 8.31 -12.47
C SER A 428 -6.33 7.47 -13.51
N GLY A 429 -7.03 7.07 -14.57
CA GLY A 429 -6.51 6.09 -15.53
C GLY A 429 -6.39 4.72 -14.86
N ASP A 430 -5.21 4.10 -14.94
CA ASP A 430 -4.92 2.76 -14.38
C ASP A 430 -4.59 2.79 -12.88
N GLN A 431 -4.62 3.97 -12.27
CA GLN A 431 -4.28 4.15 -10.86
C GLN A 431 -5.51 4.49 -10.05
N SER A 432 -5.55 4.04 -8.81
CA SER A 432 -6.63 4.35 -7.89
C SER A 432 -6.08 4.85 -6.57
N LEU A 433 -6.84 5.71 -5.92
CA LEU A 433 -6.50 6.26 -4.63
C LEU A 433 -7.67 6.14 -3.66
N ASP A 434 -7.41 5.54 -2.50
CA ASP A 434 -8.36 5.43 -1.40
C ASP A 434 -8.25 6.69 -0.53
N PHE A 435 -9.38 7.37 -0.35
CA PHE A 435 -9.56 8.45 0.60
C PHE A 435 -10.31 7.98 1.83
#